data_AF-A0A8B9Z672-F1
#
_entry.id   AF-A0A8B9Z672-F1
#
_cell.length_a   1.000
_cell.length_b   1.000
_cell.length_c   1.000
_cell.angle_alpha   90.00
_cell.angle_beta   90.00
_cell.angle_gamma   90.00
#
_symmetry.space_group_name_H-M   'P 1'
#
loop_
_entity.id
_entity.type
_entity.pdbx_description
1 polymer ?
#
loop_
_entity_poly.entity_id
_entity_poly.type
_entity_poly.pdbx_seq_one_letter_code
_entity_poly.pdbx_strand_id
1 'polypeptide(L)'
;MEAGMNLLHDMGIQATHWLQEHFQGSQDWFLFISFAADLRNTFFVLFPIWFLQQAVGIRLIWVAVIGDWLNLVFKWILFGERPYWWVHETDYYSNTSAPEIQQFPLTCETGPGSPSGHAMGAAGVYYVMVTALLSTAMGKKQLRTLKYWDGCGQDFPARPLHLP
;
A
#
# COMPACT_ATOMS: atom_id res chain seq x y z
N MET A 1 16.90 26.08 11.07
CA MET A 1 16.54 24.81 10.40
C MET A 1 16.09 23.79 11.43
N GLU A 2 16.79 23.65 12.56
CA GLU A 2 16.44 22.77 13.69
C GLU A 2 15.03 22.99 14.28
N ALA A 3 14.60 24.24 14.50
CA ALA A 3 13.27 24.52 15.08
C ALA A 3 12.11 23.99 14.21
N GLY A 4 12.25 24.02 12.88
CA GLY A 4 11.23 23.48 11.96
C GLY A 4 11.19 21.96 11.95
N MET A 5 12.36 21.32 12.04
CA MET A 5 12.46 19.86 12.16
C MET A 5 11.90 19.35 13.50
N ASN A 6 12.23 20.03 14.60
CA ASN A 6 11.71 19.70 15.92
C ASN A 6 10.19 19.83 15.99
N LEU A 7 9.62 20.85 15.33
CA LEU A 7 8.17 20.98 15.20
C LEU A 7 7.54 19.82 14.42
N LEU A 8 8.16 19.38 13.33
CA LEU A 8 7.67 18.21 12.57
C LEU A 8 7.69 16.93 13.40
N HIS A 9 8.76 16.72 14.19
CA HIS A 9 8.86 15.57 15.08
C HIS A 9 7.84 15.64 16.22
N ASP A 10 7.66 16.80 16.86
CA ASP A 10 6.64 17.02 17.89
C ASP A 10 5.23 16.76 17.34
N MET A 11 4.90 17.28 16.15
CA MET A 11 3.61 17.03 15.52
C MET A 11 3.38 15.53 15.24
N GLY A 12 4.41 14.80 14.83
CA GLY A 12 4.34 13.35 14.64
C GLY A 12 4.11 12.59 15.95
N ILE A 13 4.75 13.02 17.03
CA ILE A 13 4.59 12.42 18.36
C ILE A 13 3.21 12.73 18.94
N GLN A 14 2.75 13.97 18.85
CA GLN A 14 1.42 14.39 19.28
C GLN A 14 0.32 13.63 18.51
N ALA A 15 0.48 13.48 17.20
CA ALA A 15 -0.44 12.67 16.40
C ALA A 15 -0.45 11.20 16.85
N THR A 16 0.71 10.64 17.17
CA THR A 16 0.83 9.25 17.67
C THR A 16 0.16 9.10 19.04
N HIS A 17 0.42 10.02 19.96
CA HIS A 17 -0.17 10.03 21.30
C HIS A 17 -1.70 10.16 21.23
N TRP A 18 -2.19 11.11 20.44
CA TRP A 18 -3.64 11.31 20.23
C TRP A 18 -4.31 10.06 19.66
N LEU A 19 -3.68 9.41 18.68
CA LEU A 19 -4.19 8.17 18.10
C LEU A 19 -4.24 7.05 19.14
N GLN A 20 -3.19 6.93 19.95
CA GLN A 20 -3.13 5.94 21.02
C GLN A 20 -4.24 6.19 22.04
N GLU A 21 -4.38 7.39 22.60
CA GLU A 21 -5.43 7.71 23.57
C GLU A 21 -6.86 7.52 23.03
N HIS A 22 -7.13 7.98 21.81
CA HIS A 22 -8.49 7.96 21.26
C HIS A 22 -8.93 6.58 20.75
N PHE A 23 -7.98 5.73 20.33
CA PHE A 23 -8.26 4.43 19.73
C PHE A 23 -7.70 3.23 20.51
N GLN A 24 -7.43 3.37 21.82
CA GLN A 24 -6.94 2.25 22.66
C GLN A 24 -7.79 0.97 22.51
N GLY A 25 -9.11 1.11 22.45
CA GLY A 25 -10.03 -0.03 22.29
C GLY A 25 -10.02 -0.73 20.92
N SER A 26 -9.32 -0.19 19.93
CA SER A 26 -9.21 -0.76 18.58
C SER A 26 -7.75 -1.10 18.20
N GLN A 27 -6.84 -1.07 19.17
CA GLN A 27 -5.42 -1.36 18.96
C GLN A 27 -5.18 -2.68 18.21
N ASP A 28 -5.82 -3.77 18.65
CA ASP A 28 -5.63 -5.09 18.04
C ASP A 28 -6.08 -5.12 16.57
N TRP A 29 -7.10 -4.34 16.23
CA TRP A 29 -7.57 -4.20 14.85
C TRP A 29 -6.53 -3.47 13.98
N PHE A 30 -5.94 -2.38 14.48
CA PHE A 30 -4.86 -1.67 13.78
C PHE A 30 -3.60 -2.54 13.62
N LEU A 31 -3.25 -3.32 14.63
CA LEU A 31 -2.14 -4.26 14.57
C LEU A 31 -2.41 -5.37 13.55
N PHE A 32 -3.62 -5.89 13.50
CA PHE A 32 -4.02 -6.89 12.52
C PHE A 32 -3.97 -6.33 11.09
N ILE A 33 -4.52 -5.14 10.85
CA ILE A 33 -4.47 -4.51 9.52
C ILE A 33 -3.03 -4.26 9.11
N SER A 34 -2.20 -3.75 10.02
CA SER A 34 -0.80 -3.45 9.71
C SER A 34 0.00 -4.72 9.44
N PHE A 35 -0.27 -5.81 10.17
CA PHE A 35 0.28 -7.13 9.89
C PHE A 35 -0.18 -7.68 8.54
N ALA A 36 -1.46 -7.52 8.20
CA ALA A 36 -2.00 -7.94 6.92
C ALA A 36 -1.43 -7.12 5.76
N ALA A 37 -1.15 -5.83 5.98
CA ALA A 37 -0.57 -4.90 5.02
C ALA A 37 0.95 -5.00 4.90
N ASP A 38 1.61 -5.78 5.77
CA ASP A 38 3.03 -6.08 5.61
C ASP A 38 3.25 -6.72 4.24
N LEU A 39 4.20 -6.16 3.49
CA LEU A 39 4.52 -6.58 2.12
C LEU A 39 4.87 -8.06 2.08
N ARG A 40 5.54 -8.58 3.12
CA ARG A 40 5.88 -10.00 3.22
C ARG A 40 4.63 -10.87 3.25
N ASN A 41 3.71 -10.57 4.18
CA ASN A 41 2.49 -11.34 4.36
C ASN A 41 1.54 -11.18 3.17
N THR A 42 1.40 -9.95 2.70
CA THR A 42 0.61 -9.60 1.51
C THR A 42 1.12 -10.36 0.29
N PHE A 43 2.44 -10.39 0.07
CA PHE A 43 3.03 -11.13 -1.04
C PHE A 43 2.79 -12.63 -0.90
N PHE A 44 2.99 -13.23 0.28
CA PHE A 44 2.73 -14.66 0.49
C PHE A 44 1.28 -15.07 0.21
N VAL A 45 0.31 -14.22 0.56
CA VAL A 45 -1.11 -14.52 0.34
C VAL A 45 -1.54 -14.23 -1.11
N LEU A 46 -1.11 -13.11 -1.67
CA LEU A 46 -1.53 -12.69 -3.02
C LEU A 46 -0.80 -13.45 -4.13
N PHE A 47 0.47 -13.81 -3.93
CA PHE A 47 1.25 -14.52 -4.93
C PHE A 47 0.55 -15.79 -5.47
N PRO A 48 0.07 -16.74 -4.65
CA PRO A 48 -0.62 -17.93 -5.15
C PRO A 48 -1.95 -17.61 -5.84
N ILE A 49 -2.68 -16.59 -5.39
CA ILE A 49 -3.98 -16.18 -5.97
C ILE A 49 -3.78 -15.61 -7.38
N TRP A 50 -2.76 -14.77 -7.57
CA TRP A 50 -2.50 -14.08 -8.83
C TRP A 50 -1.57 -14.84 -9.77
N PHE A 51 -0.99 -15.96 -9.34
CA PHE A 51 -0.28 -16.87 -10.24
C PHE A 51 -1.20 -17.44 -11.33
N LEU A 52 -2.53 -17.48 -11.08
CA LEU A 52 -3.55 -17.79 -12.10
C LEU A 52 -3.59 -16.76 -13.24
N GLN A 53 -3.07 -15.55 -13.02
CA GLN A 53 -2.89 -14.50 -14.02
C GLN A 53 -1.44 -14.01 -14.04
N GLN A 54 -0.58 -14.76 -14.72
CA GLN A 54 0.88 -14.57 -14.76
C GLN A 54 1.32 -13.11 -15.00
N ALA A 55 0.61 -12.37 -15.86
CA ALA A 55 0.92 -10.97 -16.14
C ALA A 55 0.75 -10.04 -14.92
N VAL A 56 -0.22 -10.30 -14.03
CA VAL A 56 -0.44 -9.50 -12.81
C VAL A 56 0.58 -9.91 -11.74
N GLY A 57 0.85 -11.22 -11.61
CA GLY A 57 1.87 -11.74 -10.68
C GLY A 57 3.26 -11.15 -10.96
N ILE A 58 3.68 -11.09 -12.23
CA ILE A 58 4.98 -10.48 -12.60
C ILE A 58 5.04 -9.00 -12.23
N ARG A 59 3.95 -8.25 -12.44
CA ARG A 59 3.87 -6.83 -12.06
C ARG A 59 3.95 -6.64 -10.54
N LEU A 60 3.29 -7.50 -9.76
CA LEU A 60 3.38 -7.48 -8.30
C LEU A 60 4.81 -7.73 -7.81
N ILE A 61 5.53 -8.68 -8.42
CA ILE A 61 6.94 -8.94 -8.10
C ILE A 61 7.79 -7.70 -8.37
N TRP A 62 7.65 -7.08 -9.54
CA TRP A 62 8.43 -5.88 -9.89
C TRP A 62 8.14 -4.72 -8.95
N VAL A 63 6.88 -4.48 -8.60
CA VAL A 63 6.51 -3.42 -7.67
C VAL A 63 7.06 -3.70 -6.27
N ALA A 64 7.05 -4.96 -5.82
CA ALA A 64 7.65 -5.34 -4.55
C ALA A 64 9.18 -5.12 -4.55
N VAL A 65 9.88 -5.58 -5.59
CA VAL A 65 11.35 -5.47 -5.70
C VAL A 65 11.80 -4.01 -5.82
N ILE A 66 11.20 -3.25 -6.73
CA ILE A 66 11.57 -1.84 -6.94
C ILE A 66 11.14 -1.01 -5.74
N GLY A 67 9.95 -1.28 -5.19
CA GLY A 67 9.44 -0.59 -4.00
C GLY A 67 10.37 -0.80 -2.81
N ASP A 68 10.70 -2.04 -2.47
CA ASP A 68 11.58 -2.32 -1.33
C ASP A 68 13.00 -1.76 -1.54
N TRP A 69 13.52 -1.83 -2.77
CA TRP A 69 14.81 -1.22 -3.09
C TRP A 69 14.80 0.31 -2.89
N LEU A 70 13.79 1.01 -3.43
CA LEU A 70 13.63 2.44 -3.22
C LEU A 70 13.42 2.78 -1.74
N ASN A 71 12.68 1.95 -1.01
CA ASN A 71 12.44 2.13 0.42
C ASN A 71 13.77 2.15 1.18
N LEU A 72 14.62 1.16 0.90
CA LEU A 72 15.93 1.03 1.51
C LEU A 72 16.80 2.23 1.15
N VAL A 73 16.90 2.57 -0.15
CA VAL A 73 17.70 3.72 -0.60
C VAL A 73 17.25 5.02 0.09
N PHE A 74 15.94 5.29 0.17
CA PHE A 74 15.44 6.49 0.83
C PHE A 74 15.66 6.46 2.34
N LYS A 75 15.54 5.30 3.00
CA LYS A 75 15.89 5.16 4.42
C LYS A 75 17.34 5.52 4.68
N TRP A 76 18.25 5.11 3.79
CA TRP A 76 19.67 5.46 3.86
C TRP A 76 19.97 6.93 3.57
N ILE A 77 19.18 7.60 2.74
CA ILE A 77 19.42 9.02 2.41
C ILE A 77 18.82 9.95 3.47
N LEU A 78 17.61 9.65 3.94
CA LEU A 78 16.83 10.56 4.79
C LEU A 78 17.17 10.44 6.27
N PHE A 79 17.80 9.33 6.71
CA PHE A 79 18.17 9.07 8.11
C PHE A 79 17.09 9.53 9.11
N GLY A 80 15.83 9.22 8.82
CA GLY A 80 14.72 9.71 9.62
C GLY A 80 14.70 9.06 11.00
N GLU A 81 14.83 9.89 12.04
CA GLU A 81 14.70 9.46 13.43
C GLU A 81 13.31 8.89 13.72
N ARG A 82 13.25 7.81 14.50
CA ARG A 82 11.96 7.23 14.91
C ARG A 82 11.37 8.06 16.05
N PRO A 83 10.05 8.31 16.05
CA PRO A 83 9.38 9.08 17.10
C PRO A 83 9.67 8.57 18.51
N TYR A 84 9.71 7.25 18.69
CA TYR A 84 9.99 6.59 19.97
C TYR A 84 11.42 6.78 20.49
N TRP A 85 12.39 7.05 19.62
CA TRP A 85 13.77 7.29 20.03
C TRP A 85 13.97 8.80 20.25
N TRP A 86 13.50 9.60 19.29
CA TRP A 86 13.62 11.05 19.33
C TRP A 86 12.97 11.66 20.57
N VAL A 87 11.81 11.16 21.03
CA VAL A 87 11.12 11.68 22.22
C VAL A 87 11.96 11.56 23.51
N HIS A 88 12.87 10.57 23.57
CA HIS A 88 13.74 10.35 24.73
C HIS A 88 15.11 11.01 24.61
N GLU A 89 15.55 11.32 23.39
CA GLU A 89 16.87 11.91 23.10
C GLU A 89 16.83 13.43 22.93
N THR A 90 15.66 14.02 22.68
CA THR A 90 15.53 15.45 22.42
C THR A 90 15.48 16.31 23.69
N ASP A 91 16.24 17.42 23.70
CA ASP A 91 16.12 18.47 24.71
C ASP A 91 14.85 19.33 24.52
N TYR A 92 14.07 19.08 23.46
CA TYR A 92 12.88 19.86 23.11
C TYR A 92 11.81 19.87 24.22
N TYR A 93 11.65 18.74 24.92
CA TYR A 93 10.76 18.60 26.07
C TYR A 93 11.47 18.85 27.41
N SER A 94 12.67 19.45 27.46
CA SER A 94 13.36 19.70 28.74
C SER A 94 12.55 20.56 29.73
N ASN A 95 11.67 21.42 29.22
CA ASN A 95 10.81 22.31 30.03
C ASN A 95 9.35 21.82 30.17
N THR A 96 8.98 20.71 29.53
CA THR A 96 7.60 20.19 29.47
C THR A 96 7.58 18.68 29.61
N SER A 97 6.52 18.08 30.16
CA SER A 97 6.44 16.62 30.20
C SER A 97 6.34 16.06 28.78
N ALA A 98 7.30 15.22 28.38
CA ALA A 98 7.25 14.51 27.12
C ALA A 98 6.03 13.56 27.11
N PRO A 99 5.26 13.49 26.00
CA PRO A 99 4.10 12.60 25.91
C PRO A 99 4.52 11.12 25.92
N GLU A 100 3.79 10.29 26.68
CA GLU A 100 4.06 8.85 26.80
C GLU A 100 3.47 8.09 25.62
N ILE A 101 4.33 7.66 24.70
CA ILE A 101 3.94 6.84 23.54
C ILE A 101 4.28 5.36 23.75
N GLN A 102 3.31 4.49 23.49
CA GLN A 102 3.47 3.04 23.64
C GLN A 102 4.12 2.43 22.40
N GLN A 103 5.09 1.52 22.61
CA GLN A 103 5.65 0.71 21.53
C GLN A 103 4.91 -0.62 21.40
N PHE A 104 4.59 -0.99 20.17
CA PHE A 104 3.99 -2.28 19.82
C PHE A 104 5.01 -3.19 19.12
N PRO A 105 4.85 -4.52 19.13
CA PRO A 105 5.77 -5.45 18.49
C PRO A 105 6.05 -5.15 17.01
N LEU A 106 5.05 -4.62 16.29
CA LEU A 106 5.18 -4.23 14.89
C LEU A 106 5.98 -2.92 14.69
N THR A 107 6.02 -2.06 15.70
CA THR A 107 6.75 -0.78 15.67
C THR A 107 8.20 -0.90 16.14
N CYS A 108 8.58 -2.05 16.72
CA CYS A 108 9.93 -2.38 17.19
C CYS A 108 10.88 -2.74 16.03
N GLU A 109 11.09 -1.81 15.10
CA GLU A 109 12.08 -1.98 14.03
C GLU A 109 13.39 -1.24 14.38
N THR A 110 14.53 -1.83 14.00
CA THR A 110 15.89 -1.34 14.31
C THR A 110 16.49 -0.40 13.25
N GLY A 111 15.75 -0.06 12.19
CA GLY A 111 16.23 0.80 11.09
C GLY A 111 15.56 2.17 11.03
N PRO A 112 15.99 3.06 10.11
CA PRO A 112 15.43 4.41 9.96
C PRO A 112 13.91 4.39 9.75
N GLY A 113 13.22 5.39 10.30
CA GLY A 113 11.75 5.47 10.30
C GLY A 113 11.14 6.00 8.99
N SER A 114 11.90 6.74 8.20
CA SER A 114 11.39 7.45 7.02
C SER A 114 12.09 7.01 5.73
N PRO A 115 11.34 6.64 4.68
CA PRO A 115 9.89 6.44 4.60
C PRO A 115 9.41 5.11 5.23
N SER A 116 8.11 4.99 5.48
CA SER A 116 7.50 3.75 6.00
C SER A 116 7.38 2.68 4.91
N GLY A 117 8.09 1.56 5.10
CA GLY A 117 8.06 0.43 4.17
C GLY A 117 6.69 -0.25 4.08
N HIS A 118 6.00 -0.39 5.22
CA HIS A 118 4.65 -0.94 5.27
C HIS A 118 3.67 -0.11 4.45
N ALA A 119 3.70 1.21 4.59
CA ALA A 119 2.81 2.11 3.85
C ALA A 119 3.11 2.10 2.34
N MET A 120 4.39 2.19 1.97
CA MET A 120 4.77 2.22 0.56
C MET A 120 4.52 0.88 -0.14
N GLY A 121 4.82 -0.24 0.54
CA GLY A 121 4.55 -1.58 0.04
C GLY A 121 3.06 -1.83 -0.17
N ALA A 122 2.23 -1.50 0.82
CA ALA A 122 0.78 -1.61 0.71
C ALA A 122 0.25 -0.76 -0.46
N ALA A 123 0.66 0.49 -0.57
CA ALA A 123 0.23 1.38 -1.66
C ALA A 123 0.59 0.81 -3.05
N GLY A 124 1.81 0.30 -3.22
CA GLY A 124 2.26 -0.31 -4.47
C GLY A 124 1.43 -1.54 -4.84
N VAL A 125 1.20 -2.44 -3.89
CA VAL A 125 0.39 -3.65 -4.12
C VAL A 125 -1.05 -3.27 -4.46
N TYR A 126 -1.70 -2.42 -3.67
CA TYR A 126 -3.08 -2.00 -3.91
C TYR A 126 -3.23 -1.31 -5.27
N TYR A 127 -2.26 -0.52 -5.70
CA TYR A 127 -2.27 0.10 -7.02
C TYR A 127 -2.30 -0.95 -8.16
N VAL A 128 -1.46 -1.97 -8.09
CA VAL A 128 -1.45 -3.06 -9.09
C VAL A 128 -2.76 -3.83 -9.07
N MET A 129 -3.28 -4.11 -7.88
CA MET A 129 -4.55 -4.82 -7.68
C MET A 129 -5.72 -4.07 -8.30
N VAL A 130 -5.89 -2.79 -7.97
CA VAL A 130 -6.97 -1.94 -8.49
C VAL A 130 -6.85 -1.79 -10.00
N THR A 131 -5.64 -1.57 -10.52
CA THR A 131 -5.42 -1.42 -11.96
C THR A 131 -5.73 -2.71 -12.72
N ALA A 132 -5.39 -3.88 -12.17
CA ALA A 132 -5.71 -5.18 -12.77
C ALA A 132 -7.24 -5.44 -12.76
N LEU A 133 -7.92 -5.12 -11.65
CA LEU A 133 -9.38 -5.24 -11.55
C LEU A 133 -10.10 -4.31 -12.54
N LEU A 134 -9.66 -3.06 -12.66
CA LEU A 134 -10.22 -2.12 -13.63
C LEU A 134 -10.00 -2.60 -15.07
N SER A 135 -8.79 -3.09 -15.38
CA SER A 135 -8.47 -3.61 -16.72
C SER A 135 -9.33 -4.82 -17.08
N THR A 136 -9.54 -5.75 -16.14
CA THR A 136 -10.41 -6.92 -16.38
C THR A 136 -11.90 -6.52 -16.48
N ALA A 137 -12.37 -5.56 -15.69
CA ALA A 137 -13.73 -5.04 -15.77
C ALA A 137 -14.00 -4.32 -17.10
N MET A 138 -13.04 -3.51 -17.58
CA MET A 138 -13.12 -2.83 -18.88
C MET A 138 -13.03 -3.81 -20.04
N GLY A 139 -12.12 -4.80 -19.99
CA GLY A 139 -12.05 -5.86 -21.00
C GLY A 139 -13.33 -6.69 -21.07
N LYS A 140 -13.98 -6.97 -19.93
CA LYS A 140 -15.31 -7.61 -19.88
C LYS A 140 -16.40 -6.72 -20.47
N LYS A 141 -16.36 -5.40 -20.25
CA LYS A 141 -17.30 -4.45 -20.90
C LYS A 141 -17.10 -4.46 -22.41
N GLN A 142 -15.87 -4.38 -22.88
CA GLN A 142 -15.55 -4.37 -24.31
C GLN A 142 -15.91 -5.69 -25.00
N LEU A 143 -15.64 -6.84 -24.36
CA LEU A 143 -16.06 -8.16 -24.86
C LEU A 143 -17.58 -8.34 -24.84
N ARG A 144 -18.28 -7.81 -23.83
CA ARG A 144 -19.76 -7.80 -23.80
C ARG A 144 -20.34 -6.93 -24.93
N THR A 145 -19.75 -5.77 -25.19
CA THR A 145 -20.16 -4.91 -26.31
C THR A 145 -19.90 -5.58 -27.66
N LEU A 146 -18.78 -6.28 -27.83
CA LEU A 146 -18.47 -7.03 -29.05
C LEU A 146 -19.47 -8.18 -29.25
N LYS A 147 -19.76 -8.96 -28.19
CA LYS A 147 -20.78 -10.03 -28.23
C LYS A 147 -22.19 -9.52 -28.53
N TYR A 148 -22.55 -8.32 -28.07
CA TYR A 148 -23.83 -7.70 -28.38
C TYR A 148 -23.94 -7.33 -29.87
N TRP A 149 -22.84 -6.87 -30.48
CA TRP A 149 -22.76 -6.61 -31.91
C TRP A 149 -22.81 -7.90 -32.75
N ASP A 150 -22.07 -8.94 -32.35
CA ASP A 150 -22.09 -10.24 -33.04
C ASP A 150 -23.46 -10.95 -32.92
N GLY A 151 -24.18 -10.72 -31.82
CA GLY A 151 -25.54 -11.25 -31.61
C GLY A 151 -26.64 -10.53 -32.39
N CYS A 152 -26.37 -9.36 -32.98
CA CYS A 152 -27.35 -8.60 -33.76
C CYS A 152 -27.15 -8.75 -35.29
N GLY A 153 -26.18 -9.57 -35.72
CA GLY A 153 -25.77 -9.70 -37.13
C GLY A 153 -26.18 -10.98 -37.86
N GLN A 154 -27.03 -11.84 -37.29
CA GLN A 154 -27.39 -13.14 -37.90
C GLN A 154 -28.76 -13.22 -38.59
N ASP A 155 -29.35 -12.10 -39.01
CA ASP A 155 -30.54 -12.09 -39.88
C ASP A 155 -30.27 -11.36 -41.20
N PHE A 156 -29.43 -11.96 -42.06
CA PHE A 156 -29.46 -11.65 -43.49
C PHE A 156 -29.82 -12.94 -44.25
N PRO A 157 -31.03 -13.03 -44.86
CA PRO A 157 -31.35 -14.18 -45.69
C PRO A 157 -30.52 -14.12 -46.97
N ALA A 158 -29.63 -15.09 -47.13
CA ALA A 158 -28.90 -15.33 -48.37
C ALA A 158 -29.91 -15.66 -49.48
N ARG A 159 -30.06 -14.75 -50.45
CA ARG A 159 -30.79 -14.98 -51.69
C ARG A 159 -29.92 -15.87 -52.60
N PRO A 160 -30.40 -17.02 -53.10
CA PRO A 160 -29.63 -17.83 -54.04
C PRO A 160 -29.62 -17.17 -55.42
N LEU A 161 -28.42 -16.89 -55.95
CA LEU A 161 -28.24 -16.53 -57.36
C LEU A 161 -28.35 -17.81 -58.20
N HIS A 162 -29.45 -17.95 -58.93
CA HIS A 162 -29.53 -18.88 -60.06
C HIS A 162 -28.76 -18.28 -61.25
N LEU A 163 -27.75 -19.01 -61.73
CA LEU A 163 -27.18 -18.83 -63.08
C LEU A 163 -27.97 -19.67 -64.09
N PRO A 164 -28.25 -19.13 -65.29
CA PRO A 164 -28.15 -19.87 -66.53
C PRO A 164 -26.83 -19.58 -67.26
#